data_AF-A0A7Y3KKJ1-F1
#
_entry.id   AF-A0A7Y3KKJ1-F1
#
_cell.length_a   1.000
_cell.length_b   1.000
_cell.length_c   1.000
_cell.angle_alpha   90.00
_cell.angle_beta   90.00
_cell.angle_gamma   90.00
#
_symmetry.space_group_name_H-M   'P 1'
#
loop_
_entity.id
_entity.type
_entity.pdbx_description
1 polymer ?
#
loop_
_entity_poly.entity_id
_entity_poly.type
_entity_poly.pdbx_seq_one_letter_code
_entity_poly.pdbx_strand_id
1 'polypeptide(L)'
;MNRIRNIFALLFLIIGLSFIPAAAQDWSNEQLATEYYQNKQYDKAIPYYQKMYDAKPSTYIYHNYLDCLNQTHDYKQAIKVIKKEMKRQPDNLVLWLDMGTAYQQEGDNKQMNESFDKAIRKLPPDRDEVIALGQAFSGIKQWDYALATYKKGKSLLHDAYPFLFETGEVYKQMGDFAKMTDSYLEALLISPSFVQTVEDALQYDAGENADISRNNAIKKELMRYVQRYPDNSIFSEMLVWMLLQEKNYADALTQVKALDRRNREGGWRLMAFARTCAADQAYTPAIDALQYVIDLGSKGDYYSQARVEQLNLMYTKLMDEGAYTNAQLLNLQTRYRQTISELGENAGTVPLILNMAHLDAFYLNQPDSAISMLARAAAIPGLNAVTRARCQMELAGATVAAGRIWEASLIYSRIHESFKHDPIGEEANLKNAFIYFYTGNFKWAKAELDILKAATSKLTANDAMSLSLLIADNTQDTANTLPLLVYARAMLFHFRNLEDSALLLLDSVGRMNTESSLKEEALLLRADIAAKKGSFAEAAAYYEQEIKTYPDGMLPDKALFFLGQLEEKKLHNADKAADYYKQIILNYPGSFYVQDARDRYRSLIKTAAPQTSPVN
;
A
#
# COMPACT_ATOMS: atom_id res chain seq x y z
N MET A 1 -86.18 -26.16 -22.49
CA MET A 1 -85.51 -27.31 -23.14
C MET A 1 -84.22 -26.86 -23.86
N ASN A 2 -83.31 -26.17 -23.15
CA ASN A 2 -82.10 -25.52 -23.70
C ASN A 2 -80.78 -26.15 -23.22
N ARG A 3 -80.78 -27.43 -22.80
CA ARG A 3 -79.57 -28.10 -22.28
C ARG A 3 -79.02 -29.25 -23.14
N ILE A 4 -79.66 -29.59 -24.26
CA ILE A 4 -79.22 -30.73 -25.11
C ILE A 4 -78.61 -30.26 -26.45
N ARG A 5 -78.81 -29.00 -26.86
CA ARG A 5 -78.21 -28.46 -28.10
C ARG A 5 -76.77 -27.93 -27.94
N ASN A 6 -76.32 -27.68 -26.71
CA ASN A 6 -74.97 -27.17 -26.44
C ASN A 6 -73.92 -28.28 -26.18
N ILE A 7 -74.33 -29.54 -26.02
CA ILE A 7 -73.38 -30.65 -25.80
C ILE A 7 -72.86 -31.19 -27.15
N PHE A 8 -73.67 -31.16 -28.21
CA PHE A 8 -73.21 -31.55 -29.55
C PHE A 8 -72.37 -30.48 -30.26
N ALA A 9 -72.49 -29.21 -29.89
CA ALA A 9 -71.65 -28.13 -30.43
C ALA A 9 -70.27 -28.04 -29.74
N LEU A 10 -70.13 -28.55 -28.51
CA LEU A 10 -68.84 -28.62 -27.80
C LEU A 10 -68.02 -29.86 -28.17
N LEU A 11 -68.66 -30.95 -28.62
CA LEU A 11 -67.97 -32.18 -29.05
C LEU A 11 -67.44 -32.11 -30.49
N PHE A 12 -67.93 -31.19 -31.32
CA PHE A 12 -67.37 -30.93 -32.66
C PHE A 12 -66.31 -29.80 -32.67
N LEU A 13 -66.13 -29.07 -31.57
CA LEU A 13 -65.09 -28.03 -31.44
C LEU A 13 -63.80 -28.54 -30.77
N ILE A 14 -63.79 -29.76 -30.21
CA ILE A 14 -62.61 -30.37 -29.57
C ILE A 14 -61.85 -31.32 -30.53
N ILE A 15 -62.43 -31.67 -31.69
CA ILE A 15 -61.77 -32.54 -32.70
C ILE A 15 -61.05 -31.71 -33.78
N GLY A 16 -61.09 -30.38 -33.68
CA GLY A 16 -60.55 -29.48 -34.69
C GLY A 16 -59.50 -28.49 -34.18
N LEU A 17 -58.58 -28.86 -33.28
CA LEU A 17 -57.40 -28.03 -32.94
C LEU A 17 -56.40 -28.78 -32.03
N SER A 18 -55.70 -29.78 -32.57
CA SER A 18 -54.41 -30.27 -32.01
C SER A 18 -53.71 -31.21 -32.99
N PHE A 19 -53.52 -30.76 -34.23
CA PHE A 19 -52.48 -31.26 -35.11
C PHE A 19 -51.74 -30.05 -35.67
N ILE A 20 -51.00 -29.37 -34.80
CA ILE A 20 -49.84 -28.59 -35.24
C ILE A 20 -48.75 -29.65 -35.41
N PRO A 21 -48.24 -29.93 -36.62
CA PRO A 21 -46.98 -30.65 -36.71
C PRO A 21 -45.97 -29.75 -36.01
N ALA A 22 -45.44 -30.19 -34.86
CA ALA A 22 -44.24 -29.60 -34.32
C ALA A 22 -43.23 -29.65 -35.45
N ALA A 23 -42.89 -28.48 -36.02
CA ALA A 23 -41.80 -28.38 -36.94
C ALA A 23 -40.59 -28.93 -36.17
N ALA A 24 -40.16 -30.15 -36.54
CA ALA A 24 -38.90 -30.69 -36.07
C ALA A 24 -37.87 -29.63 -36.44
N GLN A 25 -37.33 -28.96 -35.44
CA GLN A 25 -36.25 -28.02 -35.64
C GLN A 25 -35.07 -28.91 -36.05
N ASP A 26 -34.80 -29.00 -37.35
CA ASP A 26 -33.66 -29.75 -37.88
C ASP A 26 -32.41 -29.01 -37.43
N TRP A 27 -31.88 -29.39 -36.26
CA TRP A 27 -30.67 -28.82 -35.73
C TRP A 27 -29.52 -29.20 -36.66
N SER A 28 -28.73 -28.21 -37.05
CA SER A 28 -27.51 -28.46 -37.82
C SER A 28 -26.57 -29.36 -37.00
N ASN A 29 -25.76 -30.18 -37.70
CA ASN A 29 -24.74 -31.01 -37.04
C ASN A 29 -23.82 -30.16 -36.13
N GLU A 30 -23.59 -28.90 -36.48
CA GLU A 30 -22.79 -27.94 -35.71
C GLU A 30 -23.44 -27.57 -34.37
N GLN A 31 -24.76 -27.29 -34.38
CA GLN A 31 -25.50 -26.98 -33.15
C GLN A 31 -25.54 -28.18 -32.21
N LEU A 32 -25.80 -29.38 -32.73
CA LEU A 32 -25.81 -30.61 -31.92
C LEU A 32 -24.42 -30.94 -31.36
N ALA A 33 -23.36 -30.85 -32.18
CA ALA A 33 -22.00 -31.08 -31.72
C ALA A 33 -21.59 -30.12 -30.61
N THR A 34 -21.91 -28.83 -30.78
CA THR A 34 -21.58 -27.78 -29.80
C THR A 34 -22.37 -27.95 -28.51
N GLU A 35 -23.68 -28.23 -28.59
CA GLU A 35 -24.54 -28.46 -27.42
C GLU A 35 -24.06 -29.68 -26.60
N TYR A 36 -23.79 -30.81 -27.27
CA TYR A 36 -23.28 -31.99 -26.59
C TYR A 36 -21.90 -31.76 -25.97
N TYR A 37 -21.02 -31.03 -26.66
CA TYR A 37 -19.71 -30.66 -26.15
C TYR A 37 -19.80 -29.78 -24.89
N GLN A 38 -20.61 -28.72 -24.92
CA GLN A 38 -20.81 -27.81 -23.79
C GLN A 38 -21.43 -28.52 -22.58
N ASN A 39 -22.31 -29.49 -22.82
CA ASN A 39 -22.89 -30.35 -21.78
C ASN A 39 -21.98 -31.50 -21.33
N LYS A 40 -20.71 -31.55 -21.77
CA LYS A 40 -19.72 -32.61 -21.49
C LYS A 40 -20.17 -34.01 -21.90
N GLN A 41 -21.12 -34.11 -22.84
CA GLN A 41 -21.62 -35.37 -23.40
C GLN A 41 -20.77 -35.78 -24.61
N TYR A 42 -19.46 -35.97 -24.37
CA TYR A 42 -18.46 -36.16 -25.42
C TYR A 42 -18.76 -37.36 -26.34
N ASP A 43 -19.20 -38.49 -25.78
CA ASP A 43 -19.60 -39.67 -26.55
C ASP A 43 -20.67 -39.37 -27.60
N LYS A 44 -21.63 -38.50 -27.27
CA LYS A 44 -22.70 -38.09 -28.19
C LYS A 44 -22.23 -37.06 -29.20
N ALA A 45 -21.24 -36.23 -28.84
CA ALA A 45 -20.69 -35.20 -29.72
C ALA A 45 -19.80 -35.79 -30.84
N ILE A 46 -19.05 -36.86 -30.53
CA ILE A 46 -18.13 -37.56 -31.46
C ILE A 46 -18.72 -37.81 -32.86
N PRO A 47 -19.90 -38.45 -33.04
CA PRO A 47 -20.42 -38.74 -34.39
C PRO A 47 -20.76 -37.49 -35.19
N TYR A 48 -21.14 -36.38 -34.53
CA TYR A 48 -21.41 -35.11 -35.21
C TYR A 48 -20.11 -34.42 -35.61
N TYR A 49 -19.13 -34.34 -34.70
CA TYR A 49 -17.81 -33.80 -35.01
C TYR A 49 -17.08 -34.60 -36.08
N GLN A 50 -17.21 -35.94 -36.08
CA GLN A 50 -16.68 -36.79 -37.14
C GLN A 50 -17.28 -36.43 -38.50
N LYS A 51 -18.62 -36.35 -38.61
CA LYS A 51 -19.31 -35.96 -39.86
C LYS A 51 -18.88 -34.57 -40.33
N MET A 52 -18.79 -33.61 -39.41
CA MET A 52 -18.35 -32.26 -39.72
C MET A 52 -16.90 -32.24 -40.22
N TYR A 53 -16.02 -32.98 -39.54
CA TYR A 53 -14.60 -33.09 -39.89
C TYR A 53 -14.41 -33.78 -41.25
N ASP A 54 -15.18 -34.82 -41.55
CA ASP A 54 -15.10 -35.52 -42.84
C ASP A 54 -15.67 -34.68 -44.00
N ALA A 55 -16.69 -33.85 -43.74
CA ALA A 55 -17.30 -33.00 -44.76
C ALA A 55 -16.48 -31.73 -45.06
N LYS A 56 -16.08 -30.99 -44.03
CA LYS A 56 -15.29 -29.76 -44.16
C LYS A 56 -14.38 -29.61 -42.93
N PRO A 57 -13.18 -30.23 -42.95
CA PRO A 57 -12.30 -30.16 -41.80
C PRO A 57 -11.80 -28.73 -41.59
N SER A 58 -11.64 -28.33 -40.32
CA SER A 58 -11.12 -27.03 -39.91
C SER A 58 -10.36 -27.20 -38.59
N THR A 59 -9.49 -26.26 -38.24
CA THR A 59 -8.73 -26.31 -36.97
C THR A 59 -9.67 -26.37 -35.76
N TYR A 60 -10.75 -25.59 -35.77
CA TYR A 60 -11.79 -25.61 -34.72
C TYR A 60 -12.44 -27.00 -34.59
N ILE A 61 -12.90 -27.58 -35.70
CA ILE A 61 -13.57 -28.88 -35.69
C ILE A 61 -12.59 -29.98 -35.24
N TYR A 62 -11.34 -29.93 -35.73
CA TYR A 62 -10.30 -30.87 -35.34
C TYR A 62 -10.07 -30.85 -33.83
N HIS A 63 -9.86 -29.68 -33.22
CA HIS A 63 -9.60 -29.59 -31.78
C HIS A 63 -10.75 -30.11 -30.94
N ASN A 64 -11.99 -29.70 -31.24
CA ASN A 64 -13.14 -30.19 -30.48
C ASN A 64 -13.37 -31.69 -30.69
N TYR A 65 -13.11 -32.20 -31.90
CA TYR A 65 -13.24 -33.63 -32.17
C TYR A 65 -12.19 -34.43 -31.40
N LEU A 66 -10.93 -34.00 -31.44
CA LEU A 66 -9.83 -34.62 -30.74
C LEU A 66 -10.04 -34.59 -29.23
N ASP A 67 -10.48 -33.46 -28.67
CA ASP A 67 -10.78 -33.35 -27.25
C ASP A 67 -11.90 -34.33 -26.85
N CYS A 68 -13.00 -34.41 -27.62
CA CYS A 68 -14.03 -35.41 -27.36
C CYS A 68 -13.47 -36.83 -27.30
N LEU A 69 -12.60 -37.21 -28.25
CA LEU A 69 -11.97 -38.53 -28.30
C LEU A 69 -11.04 -38.77 -27.11
N ASN A 70 -10.33 -37.75 -26.65
CA ASN A 70 -9.47 -37.84 -25.47
C ASN A 70 -10.30 -38.01 -24.19
N GLN A 71 -11.38 -37.25 -24.03
CA GLN A 71 -12.26 -37.34 -22.85
C GLN A 71 -12.97 -38.70 -22.75
N THR A 72 -13.26 -39.33 -23.88
CA THR A 72 -13.86 -40.68 -23.94
C THR A 72 -12.83 -41.81 -23.99
N HIS A 73 -11.55 -41.47 -23.89
CA HIS A 73 -10.43 -42.41 -23.88
C HIS A 73 -10.31 -43.24 -25.18
N ASP A 74 -10.87 -42.77 -26.31
CA ASP A 74 -10.73 -43.40 -27.63
C ASP A 74 -9.45 -42.93 -28.34
N TYR A 75 -8.31 -43.24 -27.72
CA TYR A 75 -7.00 -42.80 -28.19
C TYR A 75 -6.64 -43.36 -29.57
N LYS A 76 -7.15 -44.55 -29.92
CA LYS A 76 -6.91 -45.16 -31.23
C LYS A 76 -7.55 -44.36 -32.34
N GLN A 77 -8.77 -43.86 -32.14
CA GLN A 77 -9.40 -42.98 -33.12
C GLN A 77 -8.75 -41.59 -33.11
N ALA A 78 -8.40 -41.06 -31.93
CA ALA A 78 -7.64 -39.80 -31.83
C ALA A 78 -6.39 -39.83 -32.70
N ILE A 79 -5.56 -40.88 -32.58
CA ILE A 79 -4.34 -41.06 -33.38
C ILE A 79 -4.65 -41.11 -34.89
N LYS A 80 -5.75 -41.73 -35.32
CA LYS A 80 -6.12 -41.75 -36.74
C LYS A 80 -6.52 -40.37 -37.25
N VAL A 81 -7.27 -39.62 -36.44
CA VAL A 81 -7.70 -38.24 -36.76
C VAL A 81 -6.48 -37.33 -36.85
N ILE A 82 -5.56 -37.40 -35.88
CA ILE A 82 -4.29 -36.66 -35.89
C ILE A 82 -3.50 -36.99 -37.15
N LYS A 83 -3.32 -38.26 -37.52
CA LYS A 83 -2.62 -38.66 -38.75
C LYS A 83 -3.29 -38.12 -40.03
N LYS A 84 -4.62 -37.98 -40.04
CA LYS A 84 -5.36 -37.37 -41.15
C LYS A 84 -5.11 -35.85 -41.20
N GLU A 85 -5.10 -35.19 -40.04
CA GLU A 85 -4.81 -33.76 -39.94
C GLU A 85 -3.35 -33.43 -40.32
N MET A 86 -2.39 -34.25 -39.92
CA MET A 86 -0.98 -34.09 -40.29
C MET A 86 -0.73 -34.17 -41.79
N LYS A 87 -1.50 -34.97 -42.53
CA LYS A 87 -1.42 -34.99 -44.00
C LYS A 87 -1.90 -33.67 -44.63
N ARG A 88 -2.76 -32.94 -43.90
CA ARG A 88 -3.38 -31.69 -44.34
C ARG A 88 -2.54 -30.47 -43.92
N GLN A 89 -1.87 -30.56 -42.77
CA GLN A 89 -0.99 -29.55 -42.21
C GLN A 89 0.38 -30.16 -41.86
N PRO A 90 1.21 -30.52 -42.87
CA PRO A 90 2.46 -31.24 -42.65
C PRO A 90 3.50 -30.47 -41.82
N ASP A 91 3.41 -29.13 -41.80
CA ASP A 91 4.35 -28.25 -41.13
C ASP A 91 3.90 -27.86 -39.71
N ASN A 92 2.67 -28.22 -39.31
CA ASN A 92 2.17 -27.90 -37.97
C ASN A 92 2.78 -28.84 -36.92
N LEU A 93 3.76 -28.33 -36.17
CA LEU A 93 4.49 -29.09 -35.17
C LEU A 93 3.63 -29.53 -33.97
N VAL A 94 2.55 -28.80 -33.67
CA VAL A 94 1.62 -29.12 -32.58
C VAL A 94 0.93 -30.47 -32.81
N LEU A 95 0.75 -30.89 -34.06
CA LEU A 95 0.14 -32.19 -34.36
C LEU A 95 1.03 -33.38 -33.92
N TRP A 96 2.35 -33.18 -33.84
CA TRP A 96 3.24 -34.17 -33.23
C TRP A 96 3.07 -34.24 -31.71
N LEU A 97 2.70 -33.13 -31.07
CA LEU A 97 2.37 -33.10 -29.64
C LEU A 97 1.02 -33.77 -29.37
N ASP A 98 0.01 -33.50 -30.19
CA ASP A 98 -1.28 -34.19 -30.12
C ASP A 98 -1.08 -35.71 -30.23
N MET A 99 -0.23 -36.15 -31.17
CA MET A 99 0.09 -37.56 -31.34
C MET A 99 0.84 -38.15 -30.15
N GLY A 100 1.87 -37.45 -29.64
CA GLY A 100 2.59 -37.91 -28.47
C GLY A 100 1.73 -37.96 -27.21
N THR A 101 0.83 -36.99 -27.03
CA THR A 101 -0.14 -36.94 -25.92
C THR A 101 -1.13 -38.09 -26.02
N ALA A 102 -1.68 -38.37 -27.21
CA ALA A 102 -2.57 -39.52 -27.41
C ALA A 102 -1.86 -40.85 -27.10
N TYR A 103 -0.61 -41.02 -27.54
CA TYR A 103 0.20 -42.20 -27.20
C TYR A 103 0.53 -42.28 -25.71
N GLN A 104 0.78 -41.15 -25.04
CA GLN A 104 0.97 -41.09 -23.60
C GLN A 104 -0.25 -41.62 -22.85
N GLN A 105 -1.44 -41.18 -23.26
CA GLN A 105 -2.70 -41.57 -22.63
C GLN A 105 -3.07 -43.03 -22.94
N GLU A 106 -2.66 -43.56 -24.10
CA GLU A 106 -2.75 -45.00 -24.44
C GLU A 106 -1.74 -45.86 -23.64
N GLY A 107 -0.72 -45.24 -23.03
CA GLY A 107 0.35 -45.93 -22.30
C GLY A 107 1.52 -46.40 -23.17
N ASP A 108 1.56 -46.02 -24.46
CA ASP A 108 2.67 -46.30 -25.37
C ASP A 108 3.75 -45.22 -25.27
N ASN A 109 4.56 -45.33 -24.21
CA ASN A 109 5.67 -44.41 -23.96
C ASN A 109 6.70 -44.39 -25.10
N LYS A 110 6.84 -45.48 -25.87
CA LYS A 110 7.80 -45.52 -26.98
C LYS A 110 7.33 -44.60 -28.10
N GLN A 111 6.08 -44.73 -28.54
CA GLN A 111 5.52 -43.90 -29.60
C GLN A 111 5.30 -42.44 -29.16
N MET A 112 5.04 -42.22 -27.88
CA MET A 112 5.01 -40.89 -27.26
C MET A 112 6.36 -40.18 -27.42
N ASN A 113 7.46 -40.80 -26.95
CA ASN A 113 8.81 -40.22 -27.07
C ASN A 113 9.18 -40.00 -28.55
N GLU A 114 8.90 -40.97 -29.42
CA GLU A 114 9.18 -40.84 -30.86
C GLU A 114 8.45 -39.65 -31.50
N SER A 115 7.22 -39.36 -31.07
CA SER A 115 6.40 -38.25 -31.57
C SER A 115 6.91 -36.90 -31.07
N PHE A 116 7.18 -36.78 -29.76
CA PHE A 116 7.72 -35.56 -29.17
C PHE A 116 9.11 -35.22 -29.71
N ASP A 117 10.00 -36.21 -29.83
CA ASP A 117 11.32 -36.02 -30.44
C ASP A 117 11.23 -35.57 -31.90
N LYS A 118 10.23 -36.06 -32.66
CA LYS A 118 10.01 -35.62 -34.04
C LYS A 118 9.57 -34.16 -34.09
N ALA A 119 8.73 -33.71 -33.16
CA ALA A 119 8.34 -32.31 -33.06
C ALA A 119 9.58 -31.40 -32.90
N ILE A 120 10.46 -31.74 -31.96
CA ILE A 120 11.69 -30.97 -31.69
C ILE A 120 12.68 -31.06 -32.86
N ARG A 121 12.85 -32.23 -33.48
CA ARG A 121 13.74 -32.39 -34.64
C ARG A 121 13.27 -31.59 -35.87
N LYS A 122 11.97 -31.34 -35.98
CA LYS A 122 11.35 -30.63 -37.11
C LYS A 122 11.23 -29.12 -36.89
N LEU A 123 11.66 -28.60 -35.73
CA LEU A 123 11.70 -27.17 -35.45
C LEU A 123 12.42 -26.40 -36.58
N PRO A 124 11.78 -25.40 -37.20
CA PRO A 124 12.47 -24.46 -38.07
C PRO A 124 13.38 -23.54 -37.23
N PRO A 125 14.37 -22.88 -37.84
CA PRO A 125 15.15 -21.82 -37.20
C PRO A 125 14.33 -20.53 -37.10
N ASP A 126 13.18 -20.61 -36.43
CA ASP A 126 12.25 -19.51 -36.18
C ASP A 126 11.98 -19.38 -34.68
N ARG A 127 12.04 -18.15 -34.17
CA ARG A 127 11.91 -17.88 -32.74
C ARG A 127 10.52 -18.20 -32.22
N ASP A 128 9.49 -17.79 -32.95
CA ASP A 128 8.11 -17.86 -32.47
C ASP A 128 7.61 -19.31 -32.50
N GLU A 129 8.03 -20.10 -33.49
CA GLU A 129 7.78 -21.55 -33.54
C GLU A 129 8.45 -22.31 -32.38
N VAL A 130 9.69 -21.93 -32.01
CA VAL A 130 10.36 -22.51 -30.83
C VAL A 130 9.58 -22.17 -29.55
N ILE A 131 9.15 -20.92 -29.39
CA ILE A 131 8.37 -20.47 -28.22
C ILE A 131 7.04 -21.22 -28.16
N ALA A 132 6.30 -21.26 -29.25
CA ALA A 132 5.01 -21.93 -29.32
C ALA A 132 5.14 -23.43 -28.97
N LEU A 133 6.15 -24.11 -29.52
CA LEU A 133 6.37 -25.52 -29.23
C LEU A 133 6.75 -25.78 -27.76
N GLY A 134 7.62 -24.94 -27.19
CA GLY A 134 8.06 -25.06 -25.80
C GLY A 134 6.92 -24.77 -24.82
N GLN A 135 6.09 -23.76 -25.10
CA GLN A 135 4.88 -23.46 -24.34
C GLN A 135 3.85 -24.58 -24.46
N ALA A 136 3.69 -25.19 -25.63
CA ALA A 136 2.78 -26.32 -25.80
C ALA A 136 3.22 -27.55 -24.99
N PHE A 137 4.52 -27.88 -24.99
CA PHE A 137 5.07 -28.92 -24.11
C PHE A 137 4.87 -28.59 -22.62
N SER A 138 5.02 -27.32 -22.26
CA SER A 138 4.78 -26.84 -20.91
C SER A 138 3.30 -27.00 -20.50
N GLY A 139 2.36 -26.65 -21.38
CA GLY A 139 0.93 -26.79 -21.13
C GLY A 139 0.49 -28.23 -20.82
N ILE A 140 1.17 -29.22 -21.41
CA ILE A 140 0.95 -30.66 -21.14
C ILE A 140 1.86 -31.24 -20.05
N LYS A 141 2.57 -30.38 -19.30
CA LYS A 141 3.49 -30.74 -18.20
C LYS A 141 4.65 -31.64 -18.61
N GLN A 142 5.04 -31.61 -19.88
CA GLN A 142 6.21 -32.30 -20.41
C GLN A 142 7.45 -31.40 -20.33
N TRP A 143 7.85 -31.08 -19.11
CA TRP A 143 8.87 -30.07 -18.80
C TRP A 143 10.22 -30.37 -19.45
N ASP A 144 10.66 -31.62 -19.44
CA ASP A 144 11.93 -32.03 -20.04
C ASP A 144 11.95 -31.77 -21.56
N TYR A 145 10.81 -31.98 -22.23
CA TYR A 145 10.67 -31.71 -23.66
C TYR A 145 10.57 -30.20 -23.94
N ALA A 146 9.94 -29.42 -23.06
CA ALA A 146 9.95 -27.95 -23.15
C ALA A 146 11.39 -27.40 -23.06
N LEU A 147 12.16 -27.84 -22.06
CA LEU A 147 13.57 -27.46 -21.91
C LEU A 147 14.42 -27.91 -23.10
N ALA A 148 14.21 -29.13 -23.60
CA ALA A 148 14.90 -29.63 -24.79
C ALA A 148 14.56 -28.81 -26.06
N THR A 149 13.32 -28.34 -26.17
CA THR A 149 12.85 -27.46 -27.25
C THR A 149 13.61 -26.14 -27.24
N TYR A 150 13.66 -25.44 -26.10
CA TYR A 150 14.38 -24.18 -25.98
C TYR A 150 15.88 -24.35 -26.20
N LYS A 151 16.48 -25.43 -25.69
CA LYS A 151 17.89 -25.77 -25.94
C LYS A 151 18.16 -25.99 -27.43
N LYS A 152 17.26 -26.69 -28.13
CA LYS A 152 17.38 -26.89 -29.59
C LYS A 152 17.21 -25.57 -30.34
N GLY A 153 16.23 -24.75 -29.97
CA GLY A 153 15.99 -23.44 -30.56
C GLY A 153 17.19 -22.50 -30.41
N LYS A 154 17.80 -22.44 -29.23
CA LYS A 154 19.04 -21.68 -28.99
C LYS A 154 20.15 -22.07 -29.98
N SER A 155 20.33 -23.38 -30.20
CA SER A 155 21.30 -23.88 -31.19
C SER A 155 20.91 -23.57 -32.63
N LEU A 156 19.62 -23.64 -33.00
CA LEU A 156 19.13 -23.34 -34.35
C LEU A 156 19.29 -21.85 -34.71
N LEU A 157 19.09 -20.98 -33.74
CA LEU A 157 19.21 -19.53 -33.88
C LEU A 157 20.65 -19.03 -33.65
N HIS A 158 21.64 -19.91 -33.57
CA HIS A 158 23.06 -19.57 -33.37
C HIS A 158 23.28 -18.63 -32.17
N ASP A 159 22.62 -18.92 -31.05
CA ASP A 159 22.67 -18.13 -29.81
C ASP A 159 22.13 -16.68 -29.92
N ALA A 160 21.51 -16.29 -31.05
CA ALA A 160 20.91 -14.96 -31.21
C ALA A 160 19.75 -14.71 -30.24
N TYR A 161 19.06 -15.77 -29.82
CA TYR A 161 18.04 -15.72 -28.77
C TYR A 161 18.20 -16.94 -27.84
N PRO A 162 18.50 -16.74 -26.55
CA PRO A 162 18.91 -17.82 -25.65
C PRO A 162 17.73 -18.51 -24.92
N PHE A 163 16.50 -17.99 -25.06
CA PHE A 163 15.27 -18.51 -24.42
C PHE A 163 15.33 -18.61 -22.89
N LEU A 164 16.01 -17.66 -22.23
CA LEU A 164 16.26 -17.72 -20.79
C LEU A 164 15.01 -17.46 -19.94
N PHE A 165 14.15 -16.54 -20.36
CA PHE A 165 12.89 -16.27 -19.65
C PHE A 165 11.92 -17.45 -19.79
N GLU A 166 11.83 -18.02 -20.99
CA GLU A 166 11.00 -19.18 -21.27
C GLU A 166 11.49 -20.42 -20.51
N THR A 167 12.81 -20.62 -20.44
CA THR A 167 13.43 -21.68 -19.64
C THR A 167 13.18 -21.49 -18.14
N GLY A 168 13.33 -20.25 -17.64
CA GLY A 168 13.04 -19.91 -16.24
C GLY A 168 11.58 -20.19 -15.87
N GLU A 169 10.64 -19.85 -16.75
CA GLU A 169 9.21 -20.12 -16.55
C GLU A 169 8.91 -21.62 -16.44
N VAL A 170 9.57 -22.47 -17.24
CA VAL A 170 9.44 -23.93 -17.11
C VAL A 170 9.96 -24.39 -15.75
N TYR A 171 11.12 -23.91 -15.29
CA TYR A 171 11.64 -24.25 -13.97
C TYR A 171 10.74 -23.76 -12.83
N LYS A 172 10.09 -22.60 -12.98
CA LYS A 172 9.07 -22.12 -12.04
C LYS A 172 7.91 -23.10 -11.94
N GLN A 173 7.38 -23.58 -13.07
CA GLN A 173 6.29 -24.55 -13.11
C GLN A 173 6.67 -25.91 -12.52
N MET A 174 7.96 -26.27 -12.57
CA MET A 174 8.52 -27.43 -11.88
C MET A 174 8.73 -27.22 -10.37
N GLY A 175 8.65 -25.98 -9.87
CA GLY A 175 9.01 -25.61 -8.50
C GLY A 175 10.52 -25.56 -8.23
N ASP A 176 11.36 -25.61 -9.27
CA ASP A 176 12.81 -25.50 -9.16
C ASP A 176 13.24 -24.03 -9.22
N PHE A 177 12.96 -23.31 -8.12
CA PHE A 177 13.25 -21.88 -8.03
C PHE A 177 14.74 -21.54 -8.14
N ALA A 178 15.62 -22.51 -7.84
CA ALA A 178 17.05 -22.32 -8.01
C ALA A 178 17.42 -22.19 -9.50
N LYS A 179 16.98 -23.14 -10.34
CA LYS A 179 17.24 -23.07 -11.79
C LYS A 179 16.44 -21.98 -12.50
N MET A 180 15.25 -21.66 -12.01
CA MET A 180 14.49 -20.50 -12.46
C MET A 180 15.31 -19.22 -12.28
N THR A 181 15.81 -18.99 -11.05
CA THR A 181 16.62 -17.81 -10.73
C THR A 181 17.90 -17.79 -11.56
N ASP A 182 18.59 -18.94 -11.68
CA ASP A 182 19.79 -19.06 -12.52
C ASP A 182 19.51 -18.62 -13.97
N SER A 183 18.42 -19.08 -14.57
CA SER A 183 18.03 -18.72 -15.95
C SER A 183 17.80 -17.21 -16.11
N TYR A 184 17.12 -16.58 -15.16
CA TYR A 184 16.89 -15.13 -15.19
C TYR A 184 18.18 -14.33 -14.95
N LEU A 185 19.06 -14.79 -14.06
CA LEU A 185 20.34 -14.13 -13.81
C LEU A 185 21.33 -14.28 -14.98
N GLU A 186 21.28 -15.39 -15.73
CA GLU A 186 22.01 -15.51 -17.00
C GLU A 186 21.58 -14.44 -18.00
N ALA A 187 20.32 -13.98 -17.99
CA ALA A 187 19.86 -12.94 -18.92
C ALA A 187 20.56 -11.60 -18.63
N LEU A 188 20.89 -11.34 -17.37
CA LEU A 188 21.63 -10.14 -16.94
C LEU A 188 23.10 -10.16 -17.39
N LEU A 189 23.67 -11.34 -17.66
CA LEU A 189 25.01 -11.45 -18.28
C LEU A 189 24.99 -11.07 -19.76
N ILE A 190 23.85 -11.21 -20.43
CA ILE A 190 23.69 -10.87 -21.85
C ILE A 190 23.42 -9.38 -21.99
N SER A 191 22.48 -8.84 -21.21
CA SER A 191 22.23 -7.41 -21.17
C SER A 191 21.75 -6.96 -19.79
N PRO A 192 22.42 -5.96 -19.19
CA PRO A 192 21.94 -5.24 -18.02
C PRO A 192 20.54 -4.64 -18.16
N SER A 193 20.07 -4.38 -19.39
CA SER A 193 18.74 -3.81 -19.62
C SER A 193 17.59 -4.70 -19.16
N PHE A 194 17.85 -5.99 -18.92
CA PHE A 194 16.84 -6.95 -18.46
C PHE A 194 16.56 -6.90 -16.96
N VAL A 195 17.25 -6.04 -16.17
CA VAL A 195 17.06 -5.94 -14.71
C VAL A 195 15.59 -5.81 -14.35
N GLN A 196 14.86 -4.84 -14.94
CA GLN A 196 13.44 -4.64 -14.62
C GLN A 196 12.61 -5.90 -14.92
N THR A 197 12.83 -6.54 -16.06
CA THR A 197 12.11 -7.77 -16.44
C THR A 197 12.40 -8.92 -15.47
N VAL A 198 13.64 -9.03 -14.99
CA VAL A 198 14.02 -10.06 -14.00
C VAL A 198 13.41 -9.74 -12.63
N GLU A 199 13.41 -8.48 -12.21
CA GLU A 199 12.74 -8.04 -10.98
C GLU A 199 11.24 -8.36 -11.04
N ASP A 200 10.55 -7.99 -12.13
CA ASP A 200 9.12 -8.25 -12.32
C ASP A 200 8.82 -9.76 -12.30
N ALA A 201 9.67 -10.57 -12.94
CA ALA A 201 9.52 -12.02 -12.97
C ALA A 201 9.72 -12.66 -11.59
N LEU A 202 10.68 -12.18 -10.81
CA LEU A 202 10.95 -12.67 -9.46
C LEU A 202 9.94 -12.15 -8.43
N GLN A 203 9.38 -10.95 -8.62
CA GLN A 203 8.50 -10.30 -7.64
C GLN A 203 7.23 -11.10 -7.33
N TYR A 204 6.69 -11.82 -8.31
CA TYR A 204 5.54 -12.71 -8.07
C TYR A 204 5.89 -13.87 -7.13
N ASP A 205 7.14 -14.29 -7.14
CA ASP A 205 7.64 -15.44 -6.43
C ASP A 205 8.41 -15.09 -5.15
N ALA A 206 8.77 -13.83 -4.96
CA ALA A 206 9.62 -13.37 -3.86
C ALA A 206 8.94 -12.31 -3.00
N GLY A 207 9.37 -12.23 -1.73
CA GLY A 207 8.99 -11.15 -0.82
C GLY A 207 8.43 -11.64 0.51
N GLU A 208 7.90 -10.71 1.30
CA GLU A 208 7.45 -10.94 2.68
C GLU A 208 6.45 -12.11 2.83
N ASN A 209 5.52 -12.26 1.88
CA ASN A 209 4.47 -13.29 1.93
C ASN A 209 4.82 -14.58 1.17
N ALA A 210 6.00 -14.65 0.54
CA ALA A 210 6.44 -15.83 -0.18
C ALA A 210 6.88 -16.94 0.77
N ASP A 211 6.86 -18.19 0.28
CA ASP A 211 7.39 -19.34 1.03
C ASP A 211 8.87 -19.10 1.38
N ILE A 212 9.23 -19.28 2.65
CA ILE A 212 10.60 -19.07 3.15
C ILE A 212 11.62 -19.90 2.36
N SER A 213 11.27 -21.13 1.98
CA SER A 213 12.15 -22.01 1.19
C SER A 213 12.43 -21.45 -0.20
N ARG A 214 11.44 -20.82 -0.82
CA ARG A 214 11.53 -20.17 -2.13
C ARG A 214 12.42 -18.92 -2.08
N ASN A 215 12.14 -18.03 -1.14
CA ASN A 215 12.97 -16.85 -0.85
C ASN A 215 14.44 -17.24 -0.62
N ASN A 216 14.68 -18.28 0.17
CA ASN A 216 16.02 -18.79 0.43
C ASN A 216 16.69 -19.38 -0.83
N ALA A 217 15.95 -20.06 -1.70
CA ALA A 217 16.48 -20.56 -2.96
C ALA A 217 16.94 -19.41 -3.87
N ILE A 218 16.08 -18.38 -4.05
CA ILE A 218 16.39 -17.19 -4.87
C ILE A 218 17.62 -16.46 -4.32
N LYS A 219 17.65 -16.17 -3.00
CA LYS A 219 18.80 -15.50 -2.35
C LYS A 219 20.09 -16.30 -2.48
N LYS A 220 20.03 -17.63 -2.32
CA LYS A 220 21.21 -18.50 -2.45
C LYS A 220 21.83 -18.40 -3.83
N GLU A 221 20.99 -18.37 -4.86
CA GLU A 221 21.43 -18.24 -6.25
C GLU A 221 21.99 -16.83 -6.53
N LEU A 222 21.33 -15.77 -6.07
CA LEU A 222 21.85 -14.41 -6.15
C LEU A 222 23.22 -14.28 -5.48
N MET A 223 23.40 -14.83 -4.28
CA MET A 223 24.70 -14.86 -3.60
C MET A 223 25.77 -15.61 -4.40
N ARG A 224 25.40 -16.74 -5.03
CA ARG A 224 26.32 -17.48 -5.92
C ARG A 224 26.78 -16.61 -7.09
N TYR A 225 25.87 -15.84 -7.70
CA TYR A 225 26.22 -14.92 -8.80
C TYR A 225 27.09 -13.76 -8.34
N VAL A 226 26.81 -13.17 -7.17
CA VAL A 226 27.67 -12.14 -6.57
C VAL A 226 29.10 -12.67 -6.35
N GLN A 227 29.24 -13.90 -5.86
CA GLN A 227 30.56 -14.53 -5.66
C GLN A 227 31.26 -14.86 -6.98
N ARG A 228 30.51 -15.30 -7.99
CA ARG A 228 31.06 -15.70 -9.29
C ARG A 228 31.46 -14.50 -10.16
N TYR A 229 30.73 -13.40 -10.05
CA TYR A 229 30.93 -12.18 -10.83
C TYR A 229 31.11 -10.95 -9.91
N PRO A 230 32.16 -10.91 -9.08
CA PRO A 230 32.32 -9.89 -8.04
C PRO A 230 32.46 -8.47 -8.57
N ASP A 231 32.90 -8.31 -9.83
CA ASP A 231 33.05 -7.01 -10.50
C ASP A 231 31.75 -6.52 -11.14
N ASN A 232 30.74 -7.40 -11.32
CA ASN A 232 29.46 -7.02 -11.88
C ASN A 232 28.50 -6.59 -10.75
N SER A 233 28.21 -5.29 -10.66
CA SER A 233 27.38 -4.75 -9.58
C SER A 233 25.93 -5.17 -9.62
N ILE A 234 25.43 -5.56 -10.79
CA ILE A 234 24.03 -5.88 -11.01
C ILE A 234 23.57 -7.02 -10.10
N PHE A 235 24.40 -8.04 -9.89
CA PHE A 235 24.01 -9.16 -9.01
C PHE A 235 23.93 -8.75 -7.54
N SER A 236 24.81 -7.85 -7.10
CA SER A 236 24.74 -7.30 -5.74
C SER A 236 23.52 -6.39 -5.59
N GLU A 237 23.16 -5.65 -6.64
CA GLU A 237 21.96 -4.81 -6.68
C GLU A 237 20.68 -5.66 -6.66
N MET A 238 20.61 -6.74 -7.44
CA MET A 238 19.52 -7.71 -7.38
C MET A 238 19.40 -8.38 -6.01
N LEU A 239 20.52 -8.64 -5.32
CA LEU A 239 20.50 -9.14 -3.94
C LEU A 239 19.95 -8.10 -2.96
N VAL A 240 20.34 -6.83 -3.09
CA VAL A 240 19.76 -5.73 -2.31
C VAL A 240 18.26 -5.62 -2.56
N TRP A 241 17.85 -5.62 -3.83
CA TRP A 241 16.45 -5.58 -4.22
C TRP A 241 15.65 -6.71 -3.56
N MET A 242 16.15 -7.95 -3.61
CA MET A 242 15.51 -9.12 -2.98
C MET A 242 15.36 -8.94 -1.46
N LEU A 243 16.41 -8.46 -0.78
CA LEU A 243 16.38 -8.23 0.66
C LEU A 243 15.39 -7.12 1.05
N LEU A 244 15.21 -6.11 0.20
CA LEU A 244 14.19 -5.08 0.37
C LEU A 244 12.77 -5.65 0.21
N GLN A 245 12.53 -6.56 -0.73
CA GLN A 245 11.23 -7.24 -0.87
C GLN A 245 10.87 -8.08 0.36
N GLU A 246 11.88 -8.64 1.05
CA GLU A 246 11.71 -9.35 2.33
C GLU A 246 11.67 -8.42 3.55
N LYS A 247 11.79 -7.09 3.37
CA LYS A 247 11.97 -6.10 4.45
C LYS A 247 13.15 -6.41 5.37
N ASN A 248 14.14 -7.15 4.88
CA ASN A 248 15.37 -7.43 5.60
C ASN A 248 16.38 -6.29 5.38
N TYR A 249 16.06 -5.13 5.97
CA TYR A 249 16.85 -3.92 5.81
C TYR A 249 18.26 -4.01 6.41
N ALA A 250 18.48 -4.84 7.43
CA ALA A 250 19.78 -4.99 8.08
C ALA A 250 20.80 -5.66 7.13
N ASP A 251 20.41 -6.76 6.50
CA ASP A 251 21.26 -7.44 5.51
C ASP A 251 21.38 -6.59 4.24
N ALA A 252 20.30 -5.93 3.80
CA ALA A 252 20.32 -5.02 2.67
C ALA A 252 21.33 -3.87 2.89
N LEU A 253 21.33 -3.27 4.08
CA LEU A 253 22.26 -2.20 4.46
C LEU A 253 23.72 -2.66 4.35
N THR A 254 24.01 -3.90 4.75
CA THR A 254 25.36 -4.48 4.65
C THR A 254 25.81 -4.56 3.19
N GLN A 255 24.94 -5.02 2.29
CA GLN A 255 25.24 -5.09 0.85
C GLN A 255 25.36 -3.69 0.23
N VAL A 256 24.49 -2.75 0.61
CA VAL A 256 24.52 -1.36 0.13
C VAL A 256 25.82 -0.65 0.54
N LYS A 257 26.29 -0.85 1.78
CA LYS A 257 27.60 -0.34 2.23
C LYS A 257 28.76 -0.94 1.42
N ALA A 258 28.71 -2.23 1.11
CA ALA A 258 29.74 -2.88 0.30
C ALA A 258 29.78 -2.33 -1.13
N LEU A 259 28.60 -2.14 -1.74
CA LEU A 259 28.43 -1.54 -3.07
C LEU A 259 28.99 -0.12 -3.15
N ASP A 260 28.64 0.73 -2.19
CA ASP A 260 29.11 2.11 -2.11
C ASP A 260 30.65 2.20 -2.04
N ARG A 261 31.27 1.35 -1.21
CA ARG A 261 32.74 1.27 -1.10
C ARG A 261 33.39 0.81 -2.38
N ARG A 262 32.84 -0.23 -3.02
CA ARG A 262 33.38 -0.80 -4.25
C ARG A 262 33.33 0.21 -5.39
N ASN A 263 32.20 0.90 -5.52
CA ASN A 263 31.94 1.83 -6.61
C ASN A 263 32.41 3.27 -6.31
N ARG A 264 32.82 3.57 -5.07
CA ARG A 264 33.26 4.89 -4.59
C ARG A 264 32.19 5.97 -4.78
N GLU A 265 30.98 5.66 -4.36
CA GLU A 265 29.79 6.50 -4.58
C GLU A 265 29.61 7.62 -3.55
N GLY A 266 30.48 7.67 -2.54
CA GLY A 266 30.50 8.76 -1.56
C GLY A 266 29.25 8.86 -0.70
N GLY A 267 28.45 7.80 -0.63
CA GLY A 267 27.20 7.74 0.14
C GLY A 267 25.93 7.93 -0.69
N TRP A 268 26.01 8.17 -2.00
CA TRP A 268 24.83 8.42 -2.84
C TRP A 268 23.75 7.33 -2.69
N ARG A 269 24.16 6.06 -2.78
CA ARG A 269 23.24 4.92 -2.68
C ARG A 269 22.67 4.76 -1.27
N LEU A 270 23.43 5.14 -0.24
CA LEU A 270 23.00 5.07 1.15
C LEU A 270 21.93 6.14 1.43
N MET A 271 22.03 7.31 0.81
CA MET A 271 20.97 8.33 0.88
C MET A 271 19.66 7.81 0.29
N ALA A 272 19.71 7.14 -0.87
CA ALA A 272 18.53 6.54 -1.49
C ALA A 272 17.94 5.43 -0.61
N PHE A 273 18.79 4.51 -0.11
CA PHE A 273 18.39 3.44 0.79
C PHE A 273 17.73 3.96 2.07
N ALA A 274 18.31 5.00 2.69
CA ALA A 274 17.76 5.61 3.91
C ALA A 274 16.33 6.14 3.70
N ARG A 275 16.05 6.73 2.53
CA ARG A 275 14.72 7.24 2.20
C ARG A 275 13.71 6.12 1.96
N THR A 276 14.11 5.03 1.31
CA THR A 276 13.26 3.84 1.16
C THR A 276 12.90 3.28 2.54
N CYS A 277 13.91 3.06 3.40
CA CYS A 277 13.66 2.58 4.76
C CYS A 277 12.79 3.55 5.58
N ALA A 278 13.00 4.87 5.44
CA ALA A 278 12.18 5.85 6.13
C ALA A 278 10.71 5.84 5.67
N ALA A 279 10.46 5.65 4.37
CA ALA A 279 9.11 5.52 3.83
C ALA A 279 8.40 4.28 4.38
N ASP A 280 9.15 3.20 4.60
CA ASP A 280 8.67 1.95 5.21
C ASP A 280 8.70 1.97 6.75
N GLN A 281 8.95 3.14 7.37
CA GLN A 281 9.07 3.34 8.82
C GLN A 281 10.18 2.50 9.50
N ALA A 282 11.10 1.95 8.71
CA ALA A 282 12.31 1.25 9.18
C ALA A 282 13.38 2.26 9.60
N TYR A 283 13.12 3.00 10.68
CA TYR A 283 13.94 4.13 11.10
C TYR A 283 15.38 3.76 11.46
N THR A 284 15.61 2.62 12.12
CA THR A 284 16.95 2.24 12.56
C THR A 284 17.90 1.98 11.39
N PRO A 285 17.58 1.12 10.40
CA PRO A 285 18.38 0.97 9.18
C PRO A 285 18.60 2.28 8.41
N ALA A 286 17.60 3.15 8.35
CA ALA A 286 17.72 4.45 7.70
C ALA A 286 18.74 5.36 8.41
N ILE A 287 18.64 5.46 9.74
CA ILE A 287 19.58 6.24 10.57
C ILE A 287 21.00 5.69 10.46
N ASP A 288 21.17 4.36 10.44
CA ASP A 288 22.47 3.70 10.31
C ASP A 288 23.09 3.88 8.92
N ALA A 289 22.26 3.98 7.88
CA ALA A 289 22.70 4.30 6.53
C ALA A 289 23.22 5.74 6.43
N LEU A 290 22.49 6.70 7.01
CA LEU A 290 22.91 8.10 7.07
C LEU A 290 24.14 8.29 7.95
N GLN A 291 24.24 7.54 9.06
CA GLN A 291 25.44 7.56 9.90
C GLN A 291 26.67 7.14 9.12
N TYR A 292 26.55 6.10 8.29
CA TYR A 292 27.65 5.68 7.43
C TYR A 292 28.08 6.80 6.47
N VAL A 293 27.15 7.53 5.86
CA VAL A 293 27.47 8.67 4.98
C VAL A 293 28.19 9.79 5.74
N ILE A 294 27.76 10.06 6.98
CA ILE A 294 28.42 11.02 7.87
C ILE A 294 29.85 10.57 8.19
N ASP A 295 30.05 9.28 8.43
CA ASP A 295 31.35 8.68 8.77
C ASP A 295 32.34 8.70 7.59
N LEU A 296 31.87 8.85 6.33
CA LEU A 296 32.74 9.07 5.17
C LEU A 296 33.49 10.42 5.23
N GLY A 297 33.00 11.37 6.03
CA GLY A 297 33.68 12.60 6.38
C GLY A 297 32.98 13.88 5.92
N SER A 298 33.31 14.99 6.59
CA SER A 298 32.63 16.28 6.43
C SER A 298 32.82 17.00 5.09
N LYS A 299 33.73 16.49 4.24
CA LYS A 299 33.96 17.00 2.89
C LYS A 299 33.16 16.25 1.81
N GLY A 300 32.42 15.21 2.17
CA GLY A 300 31.61 14.45 1.22
C GLY A 300 30.39 15.24 0.75
N ASP A 301 30.01 15.04 -0.50
CA ASP A 301 28.91 15.78 -1.16
C ASP A 301 27.57 15.66 -0.40
N TYR A 302 27.34 14.52 0.25
CA TYR A 302 26.10 14.21 0.97
C TYR A 302 26.18 14.45 2.47
N TYR A 303 27.30 14.94 3.01
CA TYR A 303 27.51 15.04 4.46
C TYR A 303 26.46 15.92 5.14
N SER A 304 26.30 17.17 4.69
CA SER A 304 25.35 18.12 5.29
C SER A 304 23.91 17.62 5.18
N GLN A 305 23.57 16.99 4.05
CA GLN A 305 22.25 16.44 3.83
C GLN A 305 21.98 15.23 4.73
N ALA A 306 22.94 14.31 4.86
CA ALA A 306 22.82 13.15 5.73
C ALA A 306 22.64 13.55 7.20
N ARG A 307 23.36 14.59 7.66
CA ARG A 307 23.20 15.15 9.01
C ARG A 307 21.78 15.68 9.25
N VAL A 308 21.22 16.40 8.27
CA VAL A 308 19.86 16.96 8.36
C VAL A 308 18.81 15.83 8.36
N GLU A 309 18.87 14.92 7.39
CA GLU A 309 17.92 13.82 7.26
C GLU A 309 17.98 12.87 8.48
N GLN A 310 19.18 12.63 9.03
CA GLN A 310 19.35 11.76 10.19
C GLN A 310 18.64 12.33 11.42
N LEU A 311 18.83 13.61 11.72
CA LEU A 311 18.19 14.24 12.89
C LEU A 311 16.68 14.30 12.76
N ASN A 312 16.16 14.55 11.56
CA ASN A 312 14.74 14.49 11.29
C ASN A 312 14.19 13.08 11.55
N LEU A 313 14.88 12.03 11.09
CA LEU A 313 14.46 10.65 11.34
C LEU A 313 14.57 10.25 12.81
N MET A 314 15.60 10.71 13.52
CA MET A 314 15.73 10.49 14.96
C MET A 314 14.58 11.14 15.73
N TYR A 315 14.18 12.35 15.34
CA TYR A 315 13.01 13.03 15.90
C TYR A 315 11.73 12.25 15.61
N THR A 316 11.47 11.89 14.35
CA THR A 316 10.27 11.15 13.94
C THR A 316 10.18 9.80 14.67
N LYS A 317 11.27 9.04 14.70
CA LYS A 317 11.34 7.77 15.43
C LYS A 317 10.94 7.93 16.90
N LEU A 318 11.49 8.93 17.58
CA LEU A 318 11.23 9.17 19.00
C LEU A 318 9.76 9.56 19.26
N MET A 319 9.17 10.36 18.37
CA MET A 319 7.77 10.78 18.48
C MET A 319 6.79 9.64 18.13
N ASP A 320 7.14 8.80 17.15
CA ASP A 320 6.35 7.63 16.77
C ASP A 320 6.37 6.55 17.85
N GLU A 321 7.49 6.33 18.53
CA GLU A 321 7.58 5.42 19.69
C GLU A 321 6.76 5.94 20.88
N GLY A 322 6.67 7.26 21.07
CA GLY A 322 5.81 7.92 22.07
C GLY A 322 6.23 7.75 23.54
N ALA A 323 7.08 6.77 23.86
CA ALA A 323 7.61 6.50 25.20
C ALA A 323 9.05 6.99 25.35
N TYR A 324 9.27 8.30 25.21
CA TYR A 324 10.59 8.91 25.30
C TYR A 324 10.94 9.38 26.72
N THR A 325 12.22 9.29 27.05
CA THR A 325 12.79 9.81 28.29
C THR A 325 13.34 11.21 28.10
N ASN A 326 13.36 12.00 29.18
CA ASN A 326 14.01 13.32 29.15
C ASN A 326 15.48 13.25 28.71
N ALA A 327 16.18 12.14 29.05
CA ALA A 327 17.56 11.91 28.61
C ALA A 327 17.67 11.77 27.08
N GLN A 328 16.74 11.07 26.43
CA GLN A 328 16.70 10.96 24.96
C GLN A 328 16.43 12.30 24.30
N LEU A 329 15.50 13.10 24.84
CA LEU A 329 15.20 14.44 24.33
C LEU A 329 16.42 15.38 24.45
N LEU A 330 17.12 15.37 25.59
CA LEU A 330 18.35 16.15 25.79
C LEU A 330 19.49 15.68 24.88
N ASN A 331 19.60 14.37 24.62
CA ASN A 331 20.58 13.86 23.65
C ASN A 331 20.28 14.39 22.24
N LEU A 332 19.02 14.34 21.82
CA LEU A 332 18.59 14.85 20.53
C LEU A 332 18.83 16.37 20.41
N GLN A 333 18.47 17.14 21.44
CA GLN A 333 18.76 18.58 21.53
C GLN A 333 20.27 18.87 21.36
N THR A 334 21.12 18.08 22.02
CA THR A 334 22.58 18.23 21.93
C THR A 334 23.07 17.99 20.50
N ARG A 335 22.54 16.97 19.81
CA ARG A 335 22.90 16.66 18.42
C ARG A 335 22.43 17.74 17.43
N TYR A 336 21.26 18.32 17.65
CA TYR A 336 20.79 19.49 16.90
C TYR A 336 21.75 20.67 17.07
N ARG A 337 22.09 21.04 18.31
CA ARG A 337 23.04 22.13 18.59
C ARG A 337 24.39 21.91 17.93
N GLN A 338 24.94 20.70 18.03
CA GLN A 338 26.22 20.35 17.41
C GLN A 338 26.16 20.50 15.88
N THR A 339 25.10 20.00 15.25
CA THR A 339 24.95 20.05 13.80
C THR A 339 24.70 21.45 13.27
N ILE A 340 23.88 22.26 13.95
CA ILE A 340 23.64 23.66 13.57
C ILE A 340 24.93 24.48 13.76
N SER A 341 25.69 24.23 14.83
CA SER A 341 27.00 24.87 15.05
C SER A 341 28.00 24.51 13.95
N GLU A 342 28.00 23.26 13.50
CA GLU A 342 28.90 22.76 12.46
C GLU A 342 28.55 23.27 11.05
N LEU A 343 27.27 23.24 10.67
CA LEU A 343 26.80 23.62 9.33
C LEU A 343 26.52 25.13 9.19
N GLY A 344 26.45 25.84 10.32
CA GLY A 344 26.06 27.24 10.40
C GLY A 344 24.55 27.46 10.23
N GLU A 345 24.06 28.62 10.66
CA GLU A 345 22.65 29.00 10.51
C GLU A 345 22.40 29.57 9.10
N ASN A 346 21.78 28.77 8.25
CA ASN A 346 21.45 29.12 6.87
C ASN A 346 20.11 28.51 6.45
N ALA A 347 19.67 28.78 5.21
CA ALA A 347 18.39 28.29 4.71
C ALA A 347 18.23 26.75 4.76
N GLY A 348 19.32 26.00 4.58
CA GLY A 348 19.31 24.54 4.64
C GLY A 348 19.19 23.98 6.06
N THR A 349 19.58 24.73 7.09
CA THR A 349 19.50 24.30 8.49
C THR A 349 18.25 24.80 9.21
N VAL A 350 17.45 25.68 8.59
CA VAL A 350 16.19 26.16 9.18
C VAL A 350 15.26 25.03 9.62
N PRO A 351 15.05 23.94 8.86
CA PRO A 351 14.23 22.82 9.33
C PRO A 351 14.72 22.21 10.65
N LEU A 352 16.05 22.12 10.85
CA LEU A 352 16.63 21.65 12.11
C LEU A 352 16.39 22.63 13.26
N ILE A 353 16.49 23.93 12.98
CA ILE A 353 16.21 24.98 13.98
C ILE A 353 14.74 24.93 14.39
N LEU A 354 13.82 24.74 13.45
CA LEU A 354 12.39 24.59 13.73
C LEU A 354 12.12 23.38 14.63
N ASN A 355 12.63 22.20 14.25
CA ASN A 355 12.44 20.98 15.04
C ASN A 355 13.07 21.08 16.44
N MET A 356 14.27 21.64 16.55
CA MET A 356 14.92 21.84 17.85
C MET A 356 14.16 22.88 18.70
N ALA A 357 13.71 23.98 18.12
CA ALA A 357 12.94 24.98 18.86
C ALA A 357 11.58 24.42 19.33
N HIS A 358 10.94 23.58 18.52
CA HIS A 358 9.72 22.88 18.90
C HIS A 358 9.98 21.90 20.07
N LEU A 359 11.06 21.14 19.98
CA LEU A 359 11.55 20.28 21.07
C LEU A 359 11.78 21.08 22.37
N ASP A 360 12.49 22.21 22.27
CA ASP A 360 12.78 23.09 23.40
C ASP A 360 11.49 23.63 24.03
N ALA A 361 10.56 24.16 23.23
CA ALA A 361 9.35 24.80 23.73
C ALA A 361 8.35 23.80 24.33
N PHE A 362 8.07 22.69 23.63
CA PHE A 362 6.92 21.83 23.94
C PHE A 362 7.27 20.53 24.65
N TYR A 363 8.54 20.13 24.69
CA TYR A 363 8.97 18.88 25.32
C TYR A 363 9.97 19.10 26.45
N LEU A 364 10.90 20.06 26.30
CA LEU A 364 11.94 20.34 27.30
C LEU A 364 11.59 21.51 28.24
N ASN A 365 10.42 22.14 28.06
CA ASN A 365 9.95 23.29 28.86
C ASN A 365 10.95 24.46 28.87
N GLN A 366 11.53 24.76 27.71
CA GLN A 366 12.51 25.83 27.45
C GLN A 366 12.02 26.80 26.36
N PRO A 367 10.83 27.41 26.48
CA PRO A 367 10.26 28.23 25.40
C PRO A 367 11.07 29.49 25.11
N ASP A 368 11.79 30.07 26.07
CA ASP A 368 12.65 31.25 25.84
C ASP A 368 13.86 30.95 24.96
N SER A 369 14.43 29.74 25.08
CA SER A 369 15.48 29.25 24.19
C SER A 369 14.95 29.16 22.76
N ALA A 370 13.78 28.53 22.60
CA ALA A 370 13.10 28.38 21.32
C ALA A 370 12.79 29.74 20.65
N ILE A 371 12.24 30.70 21.40
CA ILE A 371 11.93 32.06 20.92
C ILE A 371 13.20 32.72 20.36
N SER A 372 14.30 32.67 21.11
CA SER A 372 15.57 33.28 20.72
C SER A 372 16.16 32.64 19.46
N MET A 373 16.04 31.32 19.32
CA MET A 373 16.48 30.59 18.13
C MET A 373 15.63 30.91 16.90
N LEU A 374 14.31 30.90 17.04
CA LEU A 374 13.36 31.12 15.95
C LEU A 374 13.42 32.56 15.44
N ALA A 375 13.62 33.54 16.34
CA ALA A 375 13.83 34.93 15.95
C ALA A 375 15.08 35.09 15.07
N ARG A 376 16.19 34.43 15.42
CA ARG A 376 17.41 34.41 14.60
C ARG A 376 17.20 33.71 13.27
N ALA A 377 16.51 32.57 13.27
CA ALA A 377 16.19 31.83 12.04
C ALA A 377 15.33 32.65 11.07
N ALA A 378 14.29 33.34 11.56
CA ALA A 378 13.43 34.18 10.73
C ALA A 378 14.17 35.38 10.10
N ALA A 379 15.28 35.80 10.72
CA ALA A 379 16.13 36.91 10.26
C ALA A 379 17.22 36.48 9.26
N ILE A 380 17.35 35.19 8.93
CA ILE A 380 18.35 34.71 7.96
C ILE A 380 18.10 35.37 6.59
N PRO A 381 19.12 36.00 5.98
CA PRO A 381 19.00 36.60 4.65
C PRO A 381 18.70 35.56 3.57
N GLY A 382 17.88 35.93 2.58
CA GLY A 382 17.57 35.06 1.44
C GLY A 382 16.52 33.98 1.68
N LEU A 383 15.95 33.87 2.88
CA LEU A 383 14.78 33.02 3.10
C LEU A 383 13.59 33.48 2.25
N ASN A 384 12.93 32.51 1.61
CA ASN A 384 11.65 32.77 0.95
C ASN A 384 10.58 33.16 1.99
N ALA A 385 9.53 33.84 1.53
CA ALA A 385 8.50 34.41 2.41
C ALA A 385 7.78 33.33 3.23
N VAL A 386 7.51 32.16 2.65
CA VAL A 386 6.81 31.05 3.32
C VAL A 386 7.66 30.42 4.43
N THR A 387 8.95 30.18 4.18
CA THR A 387 9.88 29.65 5.20
C THR A 387 10.04 30.65 6.35
N ARG A 388 10.13 31.95 6.05
CA ARG A 388 10.13 32.98 7.09
C ARG A 388 8.83 32.97 7.91
N ALA A 389 7.69 32.86 7.25
CA ALA A 389 6.39 32.77 7.91
C ALA A 389 6.27 31.51 8.79
N ARG A 390 6.85 30.36 8.37
CA ARG A 390 6.94 29.15 9.20
C ARG A 390 7.78 29.36 10.46
N CYS A 391 8.93 30.03 10.36
CA CYS A 391 9.70 30.42 11.54
C CYS A 391 8.91 31.33 12.48
N GLN A 392 8.17 32.30 11.92
CA GLN A 392 7.33 33.20 12.71
C GLN A 392 6.13 32.47 13.35
N MET A 393 5.57 31.47 12.66
CA MET A 393 4.48 30.64 13.19
C MET A 393 4.93 29.85 14.43
N GLU A 394 6.06 29.13 14.33
CA GLU A 394 6.64 28.43 15.49
C GLU A 394 7.06 29.42 16.58
N LEU A 395 7.59 30.60 16.21
CA LEU A 395 7.96 31.64 17.17
C LEU A 395 6.73 32.08 17.98
N ALA A 396 5.60 32.34 17.32
CA ALA A 396 4.36 32.67 17.99
C ALA A 396 3.90 31.53 18.92
N GLY A 397 3.99 30.27 18.47
CA GLY A 397 3.70 29.10 19.29
C GLY A 397 4.56 29.03 20.57
N ALA A 398 5.88 29.15 20.42
CA ALA A 398 6.81 29.19 21.56
C ALA A 398 6.54 30.39 22.49
N THR A 399 6.10 31.52 21.94
CA THR A 399 5.71 32.72 22.69
C THR A 399 4.44 32.48 23.52
N VAL A 400 3.46 31.72 23.02
CA VAL A 400 2.31 31.25 23.82
C VAL A 400 2.78 30.28 24.91
N ALA A 401 3.68 29.35 24.60
CA ALA A 401 4.27 28.41 25.56
C ALA A 401 4.90 29.17 26.75
N ALA A 402 5.65 30.23 26.46
CA ALA A 402 6.24 31.15 27.46
C ALA A 402 5.21 31.98 28.26
N GLY A 403 3.93 31.97 27.88
CA GLY A 403 2.87 32.76 28.52
C GLY A 403 2.74 34.21 28.01
N ARG A 404 3.44 34.58 26.94
CA ARG A 404 3.42 35.93 26.33
C ARG A 404 2.33 36.02 25.25
N ILE A 405 1.10 35.75 25.65
CA ILE A 405 -0.03 35.48 24.76
C ILE A 405 -0.32 36.65 23.78
N TRP A 406 -0.18 37.90 24.22
CA TRP A 406 -0.43 39.07 23.36
C TRP A 406 0.67 39.32 22.34
N GLU A 407 1.92 38.99 22.68
CA GLU A 407 3.03 39.04 21.73
C GLU A 407 2.82 38.00 20.61
N ALA A 408 2.40 36.79 20.97
CA ALA A 408 2.06 35.76 20.00
C ALA A 408 0.92 36.18 19.07
N SER A 409 -0.13 36.80 19.62
CA SER A 409 -1.27 37.31 18.83
C SER A 409 -0.83 38.30 17.74
N LEU A 410 0.05 39.25 18.08
CA LEU A 410 0.60 40.21 17.11
C LEU A 410 1.37 39.52 15.98
N ILE A 411 2.12 38.46 16.29
CA ILE A 411 2.87 37.70 15.28
C ILE A 411 1.89 36.96 14.36
N TYR A 412 0.89 36.26 14.91
CA TYR A 412 -0.11 35.56 14.11
C TYR A 412 -0.91 36.52 13.20
N SER A 413 -1.34 37.68 13.72
CA SER A 413 -2.02 38.70 12.93
C SER A 413 -1.17 39.18 11.76
N ARG A 414 0.12 39.43 11.97
CA ARG A 414 1.03 39.86 10.89
C ARG A 414 1.20 38.78 9.81
N ILE A 415 1.28 37.51 10.20
CA ILE A 415 1.34 36.39 9.25
C ILE A 415 0.05 36.36 8.44
N HIS A 416 -1.11 36.40 9.11
CA HIS A 416 -2.41 36.39 8.43
C HIS A 416 -2.54 37.56 7.43
N GLU A 417 -2.19 38.78 7.82
CA GLU A 417 -2.23 39.95 6.94
C GLU A 417 -1.34 39.79 5.70
N SER A 418 -0.17 39.16 5.86
CA SER A 418 0.79 38.96 4.78
C SER A 418 0.41 37.80 3.85
N PHE A 419 -0.40 36.85 4.32
CA PHE A 419 -0.73 35.58 3.65
C PHE A 419 -2.24 35.31 3.62
N LYS A 420 -3.05 36.36 3.46
CA LYS A 420 -4.51 36.33 3.67
C LYS A 420 -5.26 35.24 2.89
N HIS A 421 -4.75 34.87 1.71
CA HIS A 421 -5.36 33.89 0.82
C HIS A 421 -4.58 32.57 0.75
N ASP A 422 -3.55 32.42 1.57
CA ASP A 422 -2.73 31.22 1.63
C ASP A 422 -3.08 30.39 2.87
N PRO A 423 -2.94 29.05 2.81
CA PRO A 423 -3.23 28.18 3.95
C PRO A 423 -2.49 28.55 5.24
N ILE A 424 -1.26 29.06 5.14
CA ILE A 424 -0.48 29.49 6.30
C ILE A 424 -1.08 30.73 6.99
N GLY A 425 -1.74 31.62 6.25
CA GLY A 425 -2.45 32.77 6.82
C GLY A 425 -3.79 32.38 7.42
N GLU A 426 -4.50 31.41 6.85
CA GLU A 426 -5.70 30.81 7.45
C GLU A 426 -5.35 30.11 8.79
N GLU A 427 -4.26 29.33 8.81
CA GLU A 427 -3.73 28.68 10.02
C GLU A 427 -3.34 29.71 11.09
N ALA A 428 -2.65 30.79 10.71
CA ALA A 428 -2.28 31.85 11.64
C ALA A 428 -3.52 32.51 12.26
N ASN A 429 -4.57 32.77 11.46
CA ASN A 429 -5.80 33.34 11.99
C ASN A 429 -6.51 32.39 12.96
N LEU A 430 -6.54 31.08 12.64
CA LEU A 430 -7.10 30.07 13.54
C LEU A 430 -6.35 30.07 14.90
N LYS A 431 -5.01 30.02 14.87
CA LYS A 431 -4.20 30.08 16.10
C LYS A 431 -4.41 31.39 16.86
N ASN A 432 -4.61 32.51 16.17
CA ASN A 432 -4.97 33.78 16.81
C ASN A 432 -6.37 33.75 17.45
N ALA A 433 -7.34 33.09 16.83
CA ALA A 433 -8.66 32.89 17.42
C ALA A 433 -8.59 32.08 18.73
N PHE A 434 -7.71 31.06 18.79
CA PHE A 434 -7.41 30.35 20.04
C PHE A 434 -6.86 31.28 21.14
N ILE A 435 -6.06 32.31 20.80
CA ILE A 435 -5.60 33.30 21.78
C ILE A 435 -6.77 34.06 22.40
N TYR A 436 -7.72 34.51 21.58
CA TYR A 436 -8.94 35.15 22.09
C TYR A 436 -9.77 34.19 22.95
N PHE A 437 -9.85 32.91 22.56
CA PHE A 437 -10.52 31.89 23.34
C PHE A 437 -9.86 31.68 24.71
N TYR A 438 -8.53 31.47 24.75
CA TYR A 438 -7.77 31.27 25.99
C TYR A 438 -7.85 32.45 26.95
N THR A 439 -8.04 33.66 26.42
CA THR A 439 -8.17 34.88 27.22
C THR A 439 -9.60 35.17 27.68
N GLY A 440 -10.57 34.34 27.29
CA GLY A 440 -11.99 34.51 27.62
C GLY A 440 -12.72 35.50 26.73
N ASN A 441 -12.07 35.96 25.65
CA ASN A 441 -12.66 36.89 24.70
C ASN A 441 -13.50 36.15 23.64
N PHE A 442 -14.51 35.41 24.11
CA PHE A 442 -15.29 34.47 23.30
C PHE A 442 -16.03 35.11 22.13
N LYS A 443 -16.50 36.36 22.29
CA LYS A 443 -17.19 37.08 21.22
C LYS A 443 -16.26 37.31 20.03
N TRP A 444 -15.03 37.75 20.30
CA TRP A 444 -14.02 37.97 19.27
C TRP A 444 -13.50 36.65 18.70
N ALA A 445 -13.24 35.66 19.56
CA ALA A 445 -12.84 34.32 19.12
C ALA A 445 -13.88 33.75 18.14
N LYS A 446 -15.16 33.77 18.51
CA LYS A 446 -16.26 33.27 17.66
C LYS A 446 -16.36 34.01 16.34
N ALA A 447 -16.23 35.34 16.33
CA ALA A 447 -16.31 36.12 15.10
C ALA A 447 -15.23 35.73 14.09
N GLU A 448 -13.98 35.53 14.54
CA GLU A 448 -12.89 35.06 13.68
C GLU A 448 -13.11 33.63 13.20
N LEU A 449 -13.57 32.74 14.08
CA LEU A 449 -13.85 31.35 13.73
C LEU A 449 -14.99 31.24 12.70
N ASP A 450 -16.03 32.08 12.82
CA ASP A 450 -17.14 32.10 11.87
C ASP A 450 -16.71 32.51 10.45
N ILE A 451 -15.70 33.37 10.33
CA ILE A 451 -15.06 33.69 9.04
C ILE A 451 -14.29 32.48 8.51
N LEU A 452 -13.54 31.80 9.39
CA LEU A 452 -12.71 30.64 9.04
C LEU A 452 -13.49 29.37 8.69
N LYS A 453 -14.79 29.28 9.04
CA LYS A 453 -15.66 28.18 8.58
C LYS A 453 -15.79 28.11 7.06
N ALA A 454 -15.58 29.24 6.37
CA ALA A 454 -15.57 29.32 4.91
C ALA A 454 -14.15 29.24 4.31
N ALA A 455 -13.13 28.90 5.12
CA ALA A 455 -11.75 28.76 4.67
C ALA A 455 -11.62 27.67 3.61
N THR A 456 -10.63 27.83 2.73
CA THR A 456 -10.36 26.86 1.66
C THR A 456 -9.67 25.60 2.20
N SER A 457 -8.90 25.74 3.29
CA SER A 457 -8.32 24.62 4.03
C SER A 457 -9.38 23.84 4.81
N LYS A 458 -9.63 22.58 4.40
CA LYS A 458 -10.58 21.68 5.07
C LYS A 458 -10.25 21.46 6.57
N LEU A 459 -8.97 21.31 6.90
CA LEU A 459 -8.53 21.11 8.30
C LEU A 459 -8.83 22.35 9.15
N THR A 460 -8.47 23.53 8.65
CA THR A 460 -8.70 24.79 9.34
C THR A 460 -10.19 25.09 9.50
N ALA A 461 -11.00 24.82 8.47
CA ALA A 461 -12.44 25.01 8.52
C ALA A 461 -13.12 24.08 9.55
N ASN A 462 -12.68 22.83 9.64
CA ASN A 462 -13.20 21.86 10.61
C ASN A 462 -12.89 22.29 12.05
N ASP A 463 -11.63 22.59 12.35
CA ASP A 463 -11.20 23.03 13.69
C ASP A 463 -11.91 24.34 14.09
N ALA A 464 -12.04 25.27 13.14
CA ALA A 464 -12.75 26.53 13.36
C ALA A 464 -14.24 26.30 13.65
N MET A 465 -14.87 25.38 12.92
CA MET A 465 -16.28 25.03 13.12
C MET A 465 -16.51 24.39 14.49
N SER A 466 -15.68 23.42 14.90
CA SER A 466 -15.78 22.77 16.20
C SER A 466 -15.66 23.76 17.35
N LEU A 467 -14.66 24.65 17.32
CA LEU A 467 -14.49 25.64 18.38
C LEU A 467 -15.60 26.71 18.36
N SER A 468 -16.07 27.14 17.18
CA SER A 468 -17.19 28.10 17.07
C SER A 468 -18.48 27.52 17.67
N LEU A 469 -18.77 26.24 17.42
CA LEU A 469 -19.92 25.54 18.00
C LEU A 469 -19.80 25.42 19.51
N LEU A 470 -18.63 25.01 20.02
CA LEU A 470 -18.38 24.92 21.46
C LEU A 470 -18.64 26.27 22.16
N ILE A 471 -18.16 27.37 21.57
CA ILE A 471 -18.42 28.71 22.09
C ILE A 471 -19.92 29.03 22.01
N ALA A 472 -20.58 28.76 20.89
CA ALA A 472 -22.00 29.04 20.71
C ALA A 472 -22.87 28.36 21.77
N ASP A 473 -22.69 27.04 21.96
CA ASP A 473 -23.48 26.23 22.90
C ASP A 473 -23.30 26.70 24.35
N ASN A 474 -22.13 27.24 24.69
CA ASN A 474 -21.80 27.66 26.04
C ASN A 474 -21.92 29.18 26.27
N THR A 475 -22.42 29.95 25.29
CA THR A 475 -22.58 31.42 25.41
C THR A 475 -23.93 31.97 24.96
N GLN A 476 -24.76 31.23 24.20
CA GLN A 476 -26.01 31.76 23.65
C GLN A 476 -27.08 32.10 24.71
N ASP A 477 -27.24 31.25 25.72
CA ASP A 477 -28.33 31.37 26.71
C ASP A 477 -27.85 31.47 28.17
N THR A 478 -26.54 31.50 28.39
CA THR A 478 -25.93 31.46 29.73
C THR A 478 -25.28 32.80 30.10
N ALA A 479 -25.70 33.38 31.22
CA ALA A 479 -24.99 34.53 31.80
C ALA A 479 -23.62 34.13 32.40
N ASN A 480 -23.39 32.83 32.61
CA ASN A 480 -22.20 32.30 33.26
C ASN A 480 -21.27 31.59 32.27
N THR A 481 -20.29 32.31 31.75
CA THR A 481 -19.23 31.77 30.87
C THR A 481 -18.02 31.22 31.62
N LEU A 482 -18.08 31.19 32.97
CA LEU A 482 -16.97 30.72 33.81
C LEU A 482 -16.52 29.29 33.46
N PRO A 483 -17.41 28.31 33.23
CA PRO A 483 -16.94 26.97 32.92
C PRO A 483 -16.20 26.89 31.59
N LEU A 484 -16.68 27.61 30.56
CA LEU A 484 -15.99 27.71 29.27
C LEU A 484 -14.62 28.38 29.44
N LEU A 485 -14.51 29.40 30.29
CA LEU A 485 -13.23 30.03 30.61
C LEU A 485 -12.27 29.07 31.31
N VAL A 486 -12.75 28.27 32.25
CA VAL A 486 -11.93 27.27 32.95
C VAL A 486 -11.41 26.22 31.97
N TYR A 487 -12.27 25.73 31.06
CA TYR A 487 -11.86 24.83 29.99
C TYR A 487 -10.86 25.48 29.03
N ALA A 488 -11.09 26.73 28.62
CA ALA A 488 -10.14 27.49 27.79
C ALA A 488 -8.76 27.64 28.44
N ARG A 489 -8.72 27.83 29.77
CA ARG A 489 -7.48 27.86 30.54
C ARG A 489 -6.83 26.49 30.64
N ALA A 490 -7.61 25.40 30.72
CA ALA A 490 -7.08 24.04 30.67
C ALA A 490 -6.40 23.76 29.33
N MET A 491 -7.04 24.12 28.21
CA MET A 491 -6.45 24.01 26.87
C MET A 491 -5.16 24.84 26.75
N LEU A 492 -5.14 26.06 27.30
CA LEU A 492 -3.91 26.86 27.33
C LEU A 492 -2.80 26.18 28.12
N PHE A 493 -3.09 25.59 29.29
CA PHE A 493 -2.08 24.86 30.06
C PHE A 493 -1.58 23.63 29.32
N HIS A 494 -2.47 22.87 28.67
CA HIS A 494 -2.09 21.76 27.82
C HIS A 494 -1.16 22.21 26.67
N PHE A 495 -1.53 23.30 25.97
CA PHE A 495 -0.68 23.91 24.92
C PHE A 495 0.71 24.29 25.45
N ARG A 496 0.79 24.79 26.68
CA ARG A 496 2.04 25.19 27.35
C ARG A 496 2.81 24.02 27.96
N ASN A 497 2.38 22.77 27.72
CA ASN A 497 2.95 21.56 28.31
C ASN A 497 2.90 21.53 29.86
N LEU A 498 1.88 22.17 30.44
CA LEU A 498 1.62 22.24 31.89
C LEU A 498 0.47 21.29 32.27
N GLU A 499 0.68 19.99 32.00
CA GLU A 499 -0.40 19.00 32.00
C GLU A 499 -1.10 18.83 33.36
N ASP A 500 -0.37 18.89 34.46
CA ASP A 500 -0.97 18.74 35.79
C ASP A 500 -1.87 19.95 36.12
N SER A 501 -1.50 21.15 35.66
CA SER A 501 -2.35 22.33 35.80
C SER A 501 -3.59 22.24 34.91
N ALA A 502 -3.46 21.67 33.71
CA ALA A 502 -4.59 21.43 32.82
C ALA A 502 -5.59 20.44 33.45
N LEU A 503 -5.11 19.31 33.97
CA LEU A 503 -5.95 18.29 34.62
C LEU A 503 -6.72 18.84 35.83
N LEU A 504 -6.08 19.66 36.67
CA LEU A 504 -6.74 20.32 37.82
C LEU A 504 -7.90 21.23 37.39
N LEU A 505 -7.74 21.96 36.27
CA LEU A 505 -8.83 22.77 35.72
C LEU A 505 -9.94 21.89 35.13
N LEU A 506 -9.59 20.77 34.47
CA LEU A 506 -10.58 19.84 33.94
C LEU A 506 -11.39 19.13 35.03
N ASP A 507 -10.82 18.89 36.20
CA ASP A 507 -11.56 18.42 37.38
C ASP A 507 -12.61 19.45 37.84
N SER A 508 -12.28 20.73 37.71
CA SER A 508 -13.20 21.81 38.07
C SER A 508 -14.37 21.90 37.07
N VAL A 509 -14.11 21.74 35.77
CA VAL A 509 -15.16 21.73 34.72
C VAL A 509 -16.19 20.63 34.98
N GLY A 510 -15.75 19.41 35.34
CA GLY A 510 -16.64 18.28 35.61
C GLY A 510 -17.51 18.42 36.86
N ARG A 511 -17.12 19.29 37.80
CA ARG A 511 -17.88 19.57 39.05
C ARG A 511 -18.83 20.75 38.92
N MET A 512 -18.66 21.59 37.90
CA MET A 512 -19.53 22.72 37.63
C MET A 512 -20.83 22.26 36.96
N ASN A 513 -21.92 23.02 37.16
CA ASN A 513 -23.15 22.79 36.40
C ASN A 513 -22.93 23.31 34.97
N THR A 514 -22.52 22.41 34.07
CA THR A 514 -22.10 22.70 32.70
C THR A 514 -22.94 21.93 31.69
N GLU A 515 -23.06 22.50 30.49
CA GLU A 515 -23.64 21.84 29.33
C GLU A 515 -22.92 20.52 29.01
N SER A 516 -23.63 19.58 28.39
CA SER A 516 -23.08 18.27 28.01
C SER A 516 -21.84 18.43 27.12
N SER A 517 -21.90 19.34 26.14
CA SER A 517 -20.84 19.55 25.15
C SER A 517 -19.50 19.92 25.79
N LEU A 518 -19.48 20.66 26.89
CA LEU A 518 -18.24 21.03 27.59
C LEU A 518 -17.65 19.87 28.39
N LYS A 519 -18.49 18.95 28.90
CA LYS A 519 -18.04 17.75 29.61
C LYS A 519 -17.43 16.75 28.63
N GLU A 520 -18.04 16.59 27.46
CA GLU A 520 -17.52 15.79 26.33
C GLU A 520 -16.12 16.31 25.91
N GLU A 521 -15.98 17.62 25.64
CA GLU A 521 -14.68 18.21 25.28
C GLU A 521 -13.63 18.12 26.40
N ALA A 522 -14.04 18.24 27.66
CA ALA A 522 -13.14 18.06 28.80
C ALA A 522 -12.62 16.62 28.91
N LEU A 523 -13.46 15.63 28.57
CA LEU A 523 -13.09 14.22 28.58
C LEU A 523 -12.12 13.90 27.44
N LEU A 524 -12.37 14.41 26.23
CA LEU A 524 -11.44 14.25 25.10
C LEU A 524 -10.09 14.92 25.36
N LEU A 525 -10.06 16.09 26.00
CA LEU A 525 -8.79 16.71 26.37
C LEU A 525 -8.03 15.89 27.42
N ARG A 526 -8.71 15.21 28.35
CA ARG A 526 -8.04 14.24 29.26
C ARG A 526 -7.44 13.07 28.49
N ALA A 527 -8.15 12.55 27.50
CA ALA A 527 -7.64 11.49 26.63
C ALA A 527 -6.36 11.91 25.91
N ASP A 528 -6.34 13.13 25.35
CA ASP A 528 -5.16 13.69 24.68
C ASP A 528 -3.98 13.89 25.65
N ILE A 529 -4.23 14.43 26.85
CA ILE A 529 -3.21 14.55 27.89
C ILE A 529 -2.64 13.18 28.29
N ALA A 530 -3.49 12.17 28.47
CA ALA A 530 -3.07 10.81 28.80
C ALA A 530 -2.24 10.18 27.67
N ALA A 531 -2.67 10.36 26.41
CA ALA A 531 -1.95 9.88 25.24
C ALA A 531 -0.58 10.56 25.12
N LYS A 532 -0.51 11.87 25.34
CA LYS A 532 0.74 12.65 25.35
C LYS A 532 1.70 12.22 26.46
N LYS A 533 1.20 11.81 27.63
CA LYS A 533 2.00 11.23 28.73
C LYS A 533 2.43 9.78 28.47
N GLY A 534 2.03 9.16 27.35
CA GLY A 534 2.30 7.76 27.03
C GLY A 534 1.39 6.76 27.75
N SER A 535 0.39 7.24 28.51
CA SER A 535 -0.62 6.42 29.19
C SER A 535 -1.71 5.99 28.20
N PHE A 536 -1.36 5.22 27.17
CA PHE A 536 -2.28 4.89 26.07
C PHE A 536 -3.52 4.11 26.53
N ALA A 537 -3.41 3.21 27.51
CA ALA A 537 -4.56 2.50 28.06
C ALA A 537 -5.55 3.44 28.78
N GLU A 538 -5.04 4.46 29.47
CA GLU A 538 -5.85 5.49 30.14
C GLU A 538 -6.52 6.40 29.12
N ALA A 539 -5.79 6.80 28.07
CA ALA A 539 -6.35 7.55 26.94
C ALA A 539 -7.49 6.79 26.27
N ALA A 540 -7.30 5.49 26.00
CA ALA A 540 -8.34 4.62 25.44
C ALA A 540 -9.59 4.59 26.34
N ALA A 541 -9.40 4.44 27.66
CA ALA A 541 -10.50 4.43 28.62
C ALA A 541 -11.32 5.74 28.61
N TYR A 542 -10.68 6.89 28.43
CA TYR A 542 -11.39 8.17 28.29
C TYR A 542 -12.21 8.26 27.00
N TYR A 543 -11.68 7.78 25.87
CA TYR A 543 -12.47 7.72 24.62
C TYR A 543 -13.65 6.73 24.72
N GLU A 544 -13.44 5.56 25.33
CA GLU A 544 -14.51 4.59 25.57
C GLU A 544 -15.57 5.15 26.53
N GLN A 545 -15.14 5.91 27.55
CA GLN A 545 -16.03 6.60 28.46
C GLN A 545 -16.90 7.62 27.72
N GLU A 546 -16.35 8.38 26.77
CA GLU A 546 -17.11 9.33 25.93
C GLU A 546 -18.23 8.62 25.17
N ILE A 547 -17.88 7.56 24.43
CA ILE A 547 -18.82 6.78 23.61
C ILE A 547 -19.93 6.16 24.48
N LYS A 548 -19.60 5.71 25.69
CA LYS A 548 -20.55 5.08 26.60
C LYS A 548 -21.46 6.08 27.33
N THR A 549 -20.91 7.24 27.71
CA THR A 549 -21.63 8.23 28.53
C THR A 549 -22.51 9.11 27.67
N TYR A 550 -22.07 9.41 26.44
CA TYR A 550 -22.72 10.32 25.51
C TYR A 550 -22.97 9.67 24.15
N PRO A 551 -23.68 8.54 24.04
CA PRO A 551 -23.84 7.83 22.76
C PRO A 551 -24.53 8.67 21.67
N ASP A 552 -25.45 9.55 22.08
CA ASP A 552 -26.14 10.53 21.23
C ASP A 552 -25.52 11.94 21.33
N GLY A 553 -24.32 12.04 21.89
CA GLY A 553 -23.56 13.28 22.06
C GLY A 553 -23.00 13.84 20.76
N MET A 554 -22.28 14.95 20.85
CA MET A 554 -21.74 15.65 19.68
C MET A 554 -20.40 15.09 19.21
N LEU A 555 -19.66 14.40 20.08
CA LEU A 555 -18.28 13.95 19.85
C LEU A 555 -17.99 12.43 19.86
N PRO A 556 -18.97 11.48 19.93
CA PRO A 556 -18.67 10.04 19.85
C PRO A 556 -17.91 9.61 18.60
N ASP A 557 -18.17 10.24 17.46
CA ASP A 557 -17.48 9.97 16.20
C ASP A 557 -15.99 10.35 16.27
N LYS A 558 -15.68 11.51 16.88
CA LYS A 558 -14.32 11.98 17.19
C LYS A 558 -13.63 11.02 18.15
N ALA A 559 -14.31 10.59 19.22
CA ALA A 559 -13.78 9.64 20.19
C ALA A 559 -13.44 8.28 19.55
N LEU A 560 -14.37 7.73 18.76
CA LEU A 560 -14.15 6.49 18.00
C LEU A 560 -12.95 6.59 17.06
N PHE A 561 -12.78 7.75 16.41
CA PHE A 561 -11.72 7.91 15.42
C PHE A 561 -10.34 7.91 16.06
N PHE A 562 -10.18 8.69 17.13
CA PHE A 562 -8.92 8.75 17.88
C PHE A 562 -8.65 7.45 18.64
N LEU A 563 -9.67 6.78 19.18
CA LEU A 563 -9.54 5.45 19.78
C LEU A 563 -9.06 4.42 18.76
N GLY A 564 -9.64 4.42 17.55
CA GLY A 564 -9.19 3.56 16.46
C GLY A 564 -7.72 3.82 16.08
N GLN A 565 -7.30 5.09 16.01
CA GLN A 565 -5.90 5.45 15.72
C GLN A 565 -4.94 5.01 16.83
N LEU A 566 -5.37 5.12 18.08
CA LEU A 566 -4.60 4.71 19.24
C LEU A 566 -4.40 3.18 19.24
N GLU A 567 -5.47 2.43 18.98
CA GLU A 567 -5.44 0.97 18.89
C GLU A 567 -4.60 0.50 17.70
N GLU A 568 -4.71 1.15 16.55
CA GLU A 568 -3.92 0.85 15.35
C GLU A 568 -2.42 1.08 15.59
N LYS A 569 -2.06 2.29 16.04
CA LYS A 569 -0.68 2.79 15.97
C LYS A 569 0.13 2.57 17.24
N LYS A 570 -0.52 2.57 18.41
CA LYS A 570 0.18 2.57 19.72
C LYS A 570 -0.05 1.28 20.49
N LEU A 571 -1.26 0.72 20.43
CA LEU A 571 -1.57 -0.55 21.10
C LEU A 571 -1.44 -1.77 20.17
N HIS A 572 -1.21 -1.54 18.87
CA HIS A 572 -1.01 -2.56 17.84
C HIS A 572 -2.12 -3.61 17.77
N ASN A 573 -3.37 -3.18 17.98
CA ASN A 573 -4.57 -4.01 17.90
C ASN A 573 -5.39 -3.67 16.65
N ALA A 574 -5.01 -4.28 15.52
CA ALA A 574 -5.61 -4.04 14.22
C ALA A 574 -7.11 -4.39 14.18
N ASP A 575 -7.53 -5.46 14.86
CA ASP A 575 -8.93 -5.92 14.86
C ASP A 575 -9.85 -4.92 15.57
N LYS A 576 -9.45 -4.45 16.75
CA LYS A 576 -10.19 -3.41 17.46
C LYS A 576 -10.22 -2.10 16.69
N ALA A 577 -9.07 -1.68 16.16
CA ALA A 577 -8.98 -0.46 15.36
C ALA A 577 -9.94 -0.51 14.15
N ALA A 578 -9.99 -1.65 13.45
CA ALA A 578 -10.91 -1.86 12.34
C ALA A 578 -12.38 -1.79 12.80
N ASP A 579 -12.73 -2.35 13.96
CA ASP A 579 -14.10 -2.26 14.49
C ASP A 579 -14.51 -0.81 14.80
N TYR A 580 -13.66 -0.03 15.46
CA TYR A 580 -13.95 1.39 15.73
C TYR A 580 -14.12 2.21 14.45
N TYR A 581 -13.27 2.00 13.44
CA TYR A 581 -13.43 2.65 12.14
C TYR A 581 -14.72 2.24 11.44
N LYS A 582 -15.10 0.96 11.52
CA LYS A 582 -16.37 0.46 10.99
C LYS A 582 -17.56 1.13 11.66
N GLN A 583 -17.53 1.32 12.98
CA GLN A 583 -18.60 1.99 13.72
C GLN A 583 -18.81 3.43 13.22
N ILE A 584 -17.75 4.19 12.94
CA ILE A 584 -17.87 5.54 12.34
C ILE A 584 -18.59 5.48 10.99
N ILE A 585 -18.19 4.54 10.12
CA ILE A 585 -18.74 4.42 8.77
C ILE A 585 -20.24 4.10 8.78
N LEU A 586 -20.67 3.28 9.73
CA LEU A 586 -22.06 2.81 9.82
C LEU A 586 -22.97 3.77 10.57
N ASN A 587 -22.48 4.31 11.69
CA ASN A 587 -23.32 5.03 12.65
C ASN A 587 -23.24 6.55 12.50
N TYR A 588 -22.17 7.07 11.89
CA TYR A 588 -21.93 8.51 11.76
C TYR A 588 -21.64 8.94 10.32
N PRO A 589 -22.52 8.66 9.33
CA PRO A 589 -22.25 8.90 7.91
C PRO A 589 -22.03 10.37 7.54
N GLY A 590 -22.44 11.32 8.39
CA GLY A 590 -22.21 12.76 8.22
C GLY A 590 -20.93 13.28 8.91
N SER A 591 -20.18 12.42 9.60
CA SER A 591 -18.96 12.81 10.30
C SER A 591 -17.83 13.16 9.32
N PHE A 592 -17.02 14.16 9.69
CA PHE A 592 -15.83 14.54 8.94
C PHE A 592 -14.78 13.41 8.87
N TYR A 593 -14.83 12.45 9.80
CA TYR A 593 -13.88 11.33 9.92
C TYR A 593 -14.23 10.12 9.03
N VAL A 594 -15.41 10.07 8.41
CA VAL A 594 -15.89 8.89 7.67
C VAL A 594 -14.95 8.48 6.55
N GLN A 595 -14.43 9.45 5.79
CA GLN A 595 -13.58 9.13 4.66
C GLN A 595 -12.25 8.54 5.12
N ASP A 596 -11.62 9.16 6.12
CA ASP A 596 -10.36 8.68 6.70
C ASP A 596 -10.55 7.30 7.38
N ALA A 597 -11.67 7.10 8.06
CA ALA A 597 -12.03 5.81 8.66
C ALA A 597 -12.19 4.72 7.60
N ARG A 598 -12.80 5.01 6.44
CA ARG A 598 -12.89 4.05 5.31
C ARG A 598 -11.54 3.64 4.79
N ASP A 599 -10.65 4.61 4.60
CA ASP A 599 -9.34 4.34 4.02
C ASP A 599 -8.47 3.51 4.99
N ARG A 600 -8.50 3.82 6.29
CA ARG A 600 -7.86 3.02 7.34
C ARG A 600 -8.47 1.63 7.53
N TYR A 601 -9.79 1.53 7.53
CA TYR A 601 -10.48 0.23 7.60
C TYR A 601 -10.07 -0.70 6.44
N ARG A 602 -9.97 -0.15 5.22
CA ARG A 602 -9.52 -0.90 4.04
C ARG A 602 -8.07 -1.35 4.13
N SER A 603 -7.16 -0.51 4.64
CA SER A 603 -5.76 -0.91 4.79
C SER A 603 -5.62 -2.06 5.79
N LEU A 604 -6.31 -1.98 6.93
CA LEU A 604 -6.24 -3.01 7.97
C LEU A 604 -6.80 -4.37 7.53
N ILE A 605 -7.86 -4.38 6.72
CA ILE A 605 -8.44 -5.63 6.22
C ILE A 605 -7.61 -6.26 5.09
N LYS A 606 -6.97 -5.44 4.24
CA LYS A 606 -6.07 -5.95 3.19
C LYS A 606 -4.86 -6.68 3.77
N THR A 607 -4.35 -6.21 4.91
CA THR A 607 -3.25 -6.86 5.64
C THR A 607 -3.68 -8.12 6.38
N ALA A 608 -4.97 -8.26 6.72
CA ALA A 608 -5.50 -9.39 7.49
C ALA A 608 -6.03 -10.56 6.63
N ALA A 609 -6.26 -10.37 5.33
CA ALA A 609 -6.74 -11.44 4.47
C ALA A 609 -5.60 -12.41 4.08
N PRO A 610 -5.65 -13.71 4.41
CA PRO A 610 -4.87 -14.70 3.69
C PRO A 610 -5.38 -14.66 2.25
N GLN A 611 -4.50 -14.36 1.30
CA GLN A 611 -4.83 -14.53 -0.11
C GLN A 611 -4.97 -16.02 -0.38
N THR A 612 -6.17 -16.54 -0.17
CA THR A 612 -6.56 -17.84 -0.70
C THR A 612 -6.59 -17.69 -2.21
N SER A 613 -5.57 -18.23 -2.88
CA SER A 613 -5.57 -18.43 -4.32
C SER A 613 -6.89 -19.11 -4.72
N PRO A 614 -7.57 -18.68 -5.80
CA PRO A 614 -8.67 -19.45 -6.35
C PRO A 614 -8.07 -20.75 -6.88
N VAL A 615 -8.31 -21.83 -6.15
CA VAL A 615 -8.16 -23.19 -6.67
C VAL A 615 -9.14 -23.30 -7.83
N ASN A 616 -8.61 -23.40 -9.05
CA ASN A 616 -9.27 -23.99 -10.20
C ASN A 616 -8.31 -24.98 -10.85
#